data_AF-A0AAW6EYB4-F1
#
_entry.id   AF-A0AAW6EYB4-F1
#
_cell.length_a   1.000
_cell.length_b   1.000
_cell.length_c   1.000
_cell.angle_alpha   90.00
_cell.angle_beta   90.00
_cell.angle_gamma   90.00
#
_symmetry.space_group_name_H-M   'P 1'
#
loop_
_entity.id
_entity.type
_entity.pdbx_description
1 polymer ?
#
loop_
_entity_poly.entity_id
_entity_poly.type
_entity_poly.pdbx_seq_one_letter_code
_entity_poly.pdbx_strand_id
1 'polypeptide(L)'
;MKFDYNIEVNSFLNKIYEHKVYEIAYENNLYNIDAKVLKDRFDLLKNTKIYLGSDMHEFIVNLIPKDKDGYYFRCEIANYHNYSVPRIYDYKGEPIKNTNYNRYGVQLWESHMNELLIEDIESKFNQADFIYFIDNNLLSIVDKINDYIKSRRDKEKIVIKFEDKNEILDIVKSLILNGSLDLSYAEFLIDMDKLRDEMIKFSTPFHMYNEFDKLEDDTLYCLDNFCKYNSLDLFDALINEKGFKFINGVGLVKE
;
A
#
# COMPACT_ATOMS: atom_id res chain seq x y z
N MET A 1 16.66 -26.80 -14.03
CA MET A 1 15.42 -26.26 -13.46
C MET A 1 15.84 -25.38 -12.30
N LYS A 2 15.52 -24.08 -12.36
CA LYS A 2 15.95 -23.09 -11.34
C LYS A 2 14.97 -22.99 -10.17
N PHE A 3 13.74 -23.45 -10.37
CA PHE A 3 12.63 -23.35 -9.41
C PHE A 3 12.10 -24.75 -9.09
N ASP A 4 11.74 -24.97 -7.83
CA ASP A 4 10.96 -26.11 -7.36
C ASP A 4 9.68 -25.54 -6.73
N TYR A 5 8.53 -25.83 -7.34
CA TYR A 5 7.29 -25.16 -6.96
C TYR A 5 6.92 -25.32 -5.49
N ASN A 6 7.15 -26.50 -4.89
CA ASN A 6 6.80 -26.71 -3.48
C ASN A 6 7.72 -25.90 -2.56
N ILE A 7 9.01 -25.81 -2.90
CA ILE A 7 9.98 -25.02 -2.13
C ILE A 7 9.66 -23.52 -2.25
N GLU A 8 9.32 -23.06 -3.46
CA GLU A 8 8.95 -21.67 -3.69
C GLU A 8 7.66 -21.29 -2.96
N VAL A 9 6.62 -22.13 -2.98
CA VAL A 9 5.39 -21.88 -2.21
C VAL A 9 5.68 -21.74 -0.71
N ASN A 10 6.55 -22.58 -0.14
CA ASN A 10 6.98 -22.44 1.25
C ASN A 10 7.78 -21.14 1.50
N SER A 11 8.61 -20.72 0.55
CA SER A 11 9.33 -19.44 0.62
C SER A 11 8.34 -18.25 0.63
N PHE A 12 7.30 -18.31 -0.20
CA PHE A 12 6.25 -17.29 -0.25
C PHE A 12 5.46 -17.24 1.06
N LEU A 13 5.04 -18.39 1.60
CA LEU A 13 4.38 -18.47 2.90
C LEU A 13 5.22 -17.83 4.00
N ASN A 14 6.52 -18.13 4.06
CA ASN A 14 7.43 -17.51 5.03
C ASN A 14 7.49 -15.97 4.90
N LYS A 15 7.53 -15.44 3.68
CA LYS A 15 7.51 -13.99 3.43
C LYS A 15 6.18 -13.35 3.81
N ILE A 16 5.06 -14.05 3.60
CA ILE A 16 3.73 -13.60 4.01
C ILE A 16 3.64 -13.57 5.54
N TYR A 17 4.12 -14.61 6.23
CA TYR A 17 4.18 -14.63 7.68
C TYR A 17 5.07 -13.52 8.24
N GLU A 18 6.24 -13.29 7.65
CA GLU A 18 7.11 -12.17 7.97
C GLU A 18 6.37 -10.84 7.84
N HIS A 19 5.65 -10.61 6.73
CA HIS A 19 4.86 -9.41 6.52
C HIS A 19 3.74 -9.26 7.55
N LYS A 20 3.01 -10.33 7.88
CA LYS A 20 1.94 -10.29 8.89
C LYS A 20 2.49 -9.94 10.28
N VAL A 21 3.68 -10.45 10.64
CA VAL A 21 4.35 -10.03 11.89
C VAL A 21 4.60 -8.52 11.89
N TYR A 22 5.02 -7.95 10.75
CA TYR A 22 5.30 -6.52 10.64
C TYR A 22 4.03 -5.67 10.81
N GLU A 23 2.93 -6.08 10.19
CA GLU A 23 1.64 -5.41 10.34
C GLU A 23 1.14 -5.43 11.79
N ILE A 24 1.16 -6.60 12.43
CA ILE A 24 0.72 -6.74 13.83
C ILE A 24 1.61 -5.90 14.75
N ALA A 25 2.93 -5.90 14.52
CA ALA A 25 3.86 -5.11 15.31
C ALA A 25 3.60 -3.60 15.16
N TYR A 26 3.27 -3.16 13.95
CA TYR A 26 2.91 -1.77 13.68
C TYR A 26 1.62 -1.36 14.41
N GLU A 27 0.54 -2.13 14.24
CA GLU A 27 -0.77 -1.86 14.87
C GLU A 27 -0.68 -1.82 16.40
N ASN A 28 0.15 -2.69 16.97
CA ASN A 28 0.36 -2.78 18.43
C ASN A 28 1.42 -1.81 18.95
N ASN A 29 1.89 -0.87 18.13
CA ASN A 29 2.84 0.16 18.56
C ASN A 29 4.13 -0.42 19.17
N LEU A 30 4.63 -1.52 18.61
CA LEU A 30 5.83 -2.21 19.10
C LEU A 30 7.09 -1.51 18.55
N TYR A 31 7.54 -0.46 19.24
CA TYR A 31 8.73 0.33 18.85
C TYR A 31 9.98 -0.05 19.64
N ASN A 32 11.15 0.15 19.01
CA ASN A 32 12.47 -0.06 19.62
C ASN A 32 12.59 -1.44 20.28
N ILE A 33 12.18 -2.45 19.51
CA ILE A 33 12.14 -3.82 20.00
C ILE A 33 13.59 -4.31 20.14
N ASP A 34 14.01 -4.59 21.38
CA ASP A 34 15.26 -5.32 21.68
C ASP A 34 14.94 -6.82 21.85
N ALA A 35 15.86 -7.69 21.40
CA ALA A 35 15.83 -9.14 21.60
C ALA A 35 15.51 -9.55 23.04
N LYS A 36 15.89 -8.75 24.04
CA LYS A 36 15.56 -9.00 25.46
C LYS A 36 14.12 -8.68 25.86
N VAL A 37 13.48 -7.68 25.23
CA VAL A 37 12.09 -7.25 25.50
C VAL A 37 11.07 -8.08 24.74
N LEU A 38 11.52 -8.78 23.68
CA LEU A 38 10.66 -9.61 22.84
C LEU A 38 9.96 -10.73 23.60
N LYS A 39 10.61 -11.34 24.60
CA LYS A 39 10.07 -12.50 25.36
C LYS A 39 8.65 -12.28 25.89
N ASP A 40 8.38 -11.11 26.45
CA ASP A 40 7.07 -10.78 27.02
C ASP A 40 6.03 -10.36 25.97
N ARG A 41 6.48 -10.06 24.74
CA ARG A 41 5.62 -9.65 23.62
C ARG A 41 5.40 -10.75 22.57
N PHE A 42 6.06 -11.91 22.70
CA PHE A 42 5.81 -13.08 21.83
C PHE A 42 4.38 -13.56 21.93
N ASP A 43 3.82 -13.58 23.14
CA ASP A 43 2.47 -14.09 23.35
C ASP A 43 1.45 -13.21 22.63
N LEU A 44 1.69 -11.91 22.54
CA LEU A 44 0.83 -11.01 21.78
C LEU A 44 0.84 -11.34 20.29
N LEU A 45 2.03 -11.52 19.69
CA LEU A 45 2.16 -11.87 18.27
C LEU A 45 1.53 -13.24 17.96
N LYS A 46 1.77 -14.24 18.81
CA LYS A 46 1.25 -15.61 18.63
C LYS A 46 -0.26 -15.70 18.81
N ASN A 47 -0.81 -14.98 19.78
CA ASN A 47 -2.23 -14.99 20.10
C ASN A 47 -3.06 -14.14 19.13
N THR A 48 -2.41 -13.31 18.32
CA THR A 48 -3.10 -12.56 17.27
C THR A 48 -3.53 -13.53 16.18
N LYS A 49 -4.85 -13.56 15.91
CA LYS A 49 -5.40 -14.35 14.81
C LYS A 49 -5.03 -13.68 13.50
N ILE A 50 -4.52 -14.48 12.57
CA ILE A 50 -4.20 -14.01 11.23
C ILE A 50 -5.20 -14.55 10.22
N TYR A 51 -5.41 -13.78 9.17
CA TYR A 51 -6.17 -14.17 8.00
C TYR A 51 -5.42 -13.70 6.76
N LEU A 52 -5.58 -14.44 5.67
CA LEU A 52 -5.10 -14.02 4.36
C LEU A 52 -6.30 -13.50 3.57
N GLY A 53 -6.41 -12.18 3.48
CA GLY A 53 -7.44 -11.51 2.69
C GLY A 53 -6.94 -11.17 1.28
N SER A 54 -7.86 -10.66 0.45
CA SER A 54 -7.55 -10.22 -0.92
C SER A 54 -6.64 -9.00 -0.97
N ASP A 55 -6.51 -8.27 0.13
CA ASP A 55 -5.52 -7.20 0.33
C ASP A 55 -4.08 -7.69 0.13
N MET A 56 -3.82 -8.98 0.36
CA MET A 56 -2.49 -9.59 0.20
C MET A 56 -2.21 -10.13 -1.20
N HIS A 57 -3.20 -10.15 -2.10
CA HIS A 57 -3.03 -10.71 -3.46
C HIS A 57 -1.97 -9.94 -4.24
N GLU A 58 -2.00 -8.60 -4.18
CA GLU A 58 -1.01 -7.77 -4.86
C GLU A 58 0.41 -8.00 -4.28
N PHE A 59 0.52 -8.13 -2.96
CA PHE A 59 1.78 -8.46 -2.31
C PHE A 59 2.35 -9.80 -2.83
N ILE A 60 1.52 -10.85 -2.89
CA ILE A 60 1.91 -12.18 -3.39
C ILE A 60 2.38 -12.10 -4.84
N VAL A 61 1.63 -11.41 -5.71
CA VAL A 61 2.01 -11.25 -7.12
C VAL A 61 3.32 -10.49 -7.26
N ASN A 62 3.55 -9.48 -6.42
CA ASN A 62 4.80 -8.72 -6.40
C ASN A 62 6.02 -9.51 -5.92
N LEU A 63 5.82 -10.64 -5.24
CA LEU A 63 6.91 -11.56 -4.88
C LEU A 63 7.39 -12.42 -6.06
N ILE A 64 6.57 -12.55 -7.12
CA ILE A 64 6.92 -13.34 -8.31
C ILE A 64 8.12 -12.68 -9.01
N PRO A 65 9.15 -13.45 -9.40
CA PRO A 65 10.28 -12.92 -10.16
C PRO A 65 9.81 -12.20 -11.43
N LYS A 66 10.56 -11.18 -11.85
CA LYS A 66 10.22 -10.42 -13.06
C LYS A 66 10.79 -11.08 -14.31
N ASP A 67 10.24 -10.69 -15.46
CA ASP A 67 10.74 -11.03 -16.79
C ASP A 67 10.90 -12.54 -17.03
N LYS A 68 12.06 -12.96 -17.54
CA LYS A 68 12.38 -14.34 -17.91
C LYS A 68 12.27 -15.31 -16.73
N ASP A 69 12.72 -14.90 -15.54
CA ASP A 69 12.61 -15.73 -14.33
C ASP A 69 11.14 -15.91 -13.92
N GLY A 70 10.34 -14.84 -14.04
CA GLY A 70 8.89 -14.89 -13.78
C GLY A 70 8.16 -15.84 -14.70
N TYR A 71 8.46 -15.81 -16.00
CA TYR A 71 7.92 -16.76 -16.95
C TYR A 71 8.26 -18.20 -16.57
N TYR A 72 9.53 -18.51 -16.26
CA TYR A 72 9.91 -19.88 -15.90
C TYR A 72 9.27 -20.34 -14.60
N PHE A 73 9.13 -19.45 -13.62
CA PHE A 73 8.39 -19.77 -12.41
C PHE A 73 6.93 -20.11 -12.71
N ARG A 74 6.25 -19.32 -13.56
CA ARG A 74 4.87 -19.62 -14.00
C ARG A 74 4.77 -20.91 -14.80
N CYS A 75 5.82 -21.32 -15.52
CA CYS A 75 5.87 -22.64 -16.14
C CYS A 75 5.86 -23.75 -15.09
N GLU A 76 6.54 -23.58 -13.96
CA GLU A 76 6.50 -24.56 -12.86
C GLU A 76 5.11 -24.64 -12.22
N ILE A 77 4.43 -23.50 -12.04
CA ILE A 77 3.03 -23.46 -11.59
C ILE A 77 2.16 -24.28 -12.54
N ALA A 78 2.25 -24.00 -13.85
CA ALA A 78 1.49 -24.71 -14.87
C ALA A 78 1.78 -26.21 -14.86
N ASN A 79 3.06 -26.62 -14.77
CA ASN A 79 3.45 -28.02 -14.71
C ASN A 79 2.89 -28.73 -13.49
N TYR A 80 2.93 -28.09 -12.31
CA TYR A 80 2.38 -28.63 -11.07
C TYR A 80 0.87 -28.90 -11.18
N HIS A 81 0.15 -27.98 -11.83
CA HIS A 81 -1.30 -28.06 -12.04
C HIS A 81 -1.72 -28.77 -13.34
N ASN A 82 -0.78 -29.36 -14.07
CA ASN A 82 -1.01 -30.02 -15.37
C ASN A 82 -1.64 -29.12 -16.46
N TYR A 83 -1.30 -27.83 -16.48
CA TYR A 83 -1.70 -26.87 -17.51
C TYR A 83 -0.67 -26.74 -18.65
N SER A 84 -1.15 -26.28 -19.80
CA SER A 84 -0.31 -25.98 -20.95
C SER A 84 0.53 -24.71 -20.75
N VAL A 85 1.76 -24.72 -21.27
CA VAL A 85 2.68 -23.59 -21.20
C VAL A 85 2.84 -22.92 -22.58
N PRO A 86 2.67 -21.59 -22.71
CA PRO A 86 2.93 -20.88 -23.95
C PRO A 86 4.43 -20.83 -24.22
N ARG A 87 4.87 -21.33 -25.38
CA ARG A 87 6.29 -21.32 -25.73
C ARG A 87 6.73 -19.93 -26.21
N ILE A 88 7.36 -19.15 -25.33
CA ILE A 88 7.85 -17.79 -25.65
C ILE A 88 9.39 -17.67 -25.70
N TYR A 89 10.12 -18.60 -25.07
CA TYR A 89 11.59 -18.69 -25.15
C TYR A 89 12.03 -19.97 -25.87
N ASP A 90 13.16 -19.90 -26.56
CA ASP A 90 13.78 -21.05 -27.21
C ASP A 90 14.59 -21.92 -26.21
N TYR A 91 15.24 -22.98 -26.72
CA TYR A 91 16.04 -23.89 -25.90
C TYR A 91 17.32 -23.25 -25.32
N LYS A 92 17.73 -22.10 -25.85
CA LYS A 92 18.85 -21.29 -25.34
C LYS A 92 18.35 -20.22 -24.35
N GLY A 93 17.03 -20.07 -24.21
CA GLY A 93 16.39 -19.06 -23.38
C GLY A 93 16.30 -17.69 -24.05
N GLU A 94 16.39 -17.62 -25.39
CA GLU A 94 16.22 -16.40 -26.16
C GLU A 94 14.74 -16.20 -26.54
N PRO A 95 14.22 -14.96 -26.59
CA PRO A 95 12.84 -14.68 -26.99
C PRO A 95 12.56 -15.14 -28.42
N ILE A 96 11.45 -15.86 -28.63
CA ILE A 96 11.04 -16.33 -29.96
C ILE A 96 10.46 -15.14 -30.75
N LYS A 97 11.07 -14.82 -31.89
CA LYS A 97 10.68 -13.66 -32.72
C LYS A 97 9.30 -13.74 -33.36
N ASN A 98 8.74 -14.95 -33.49
CA ASN A 98 7.47 -15.19 -34.17
C ASN A 98 6.64 -16.17 -33.33
N THR A 99 6.11 -15.70 -32.20
CA THR A 99 5.20 -16.48 -31.37
C THR A 99 3.83 -16.51 -32.03
N ASN A 100 3.29 -17.71 -32.31
CA ASN A 100 1.88 -17.88 -32.70
C ASN A 100 0.88 -17.44 -31.60
N TYR A 101 1.39 -17.09 -30.42
CA TYR A 101 0.61 -16.57 -29.30
C TYR A 101 0.44 -15.06 -29.44
N ASN A 102 -0.82 -14.62 -29.46
CA ASN A 102 -1.17 -13.21 -29.29
C ASN A 102 -0.74 -12.76 -27.88
N ARG A 103 -0.16 -11.56 -27.77
CA ARG A 103 0.27 -10.92 -26.49
C ARG A 103 -0.82 -11.03 -25.40
N TYR A 104 -2.08 -10.88 -25.78
CA TYR A 104 -3.22 -11.03 -24.87
C TYR A 104 -3.34 -12.44 -24.27
N GLY A 105 -3.09 -13.49 -25.06
CA GLY A 105 -3.16 -14.87 -24.57
C GLY A 105 -2.06 -15.18 -23.55
N VAL A 106 -0.87 -14.60 -23.73
CA VAL A 106 0.22 -14.73 -22.74
C VAL A 106 -0.15 -14.00 -21.45
N GLN A 107 -0.69 -12.79 -21.54
CA GLN A 107 -1.12 -12.03 -20.36
C GLN A 107 -2.21 -12.76 -19.57
N LEU A 108 -3.23 -13.31 -20.25
CA LEU A 108 -4.27 -14.11 -19.61
C LEU A 108 -3.70 -15.35 -18.93
N TRP A 109 -2.76 -16.04 -19.58
CA TRP A 109 -2.08 -17.18 -18.97
C TRP A 109 -1.28 -16.76 -17.74
N GLU A 110 -0.53 -15.64 -17.80
CA GLU A 110 0.24 -15.16 -16.66
C GLU A 110 -0.65 -14.79 -15.47
N SER A 111 -1.75 -14.08 -15.72
CA SER A 111 -2.75 -13.77 -14.68
C SER A 111 -3.33 -15.03 -14.06
N HIS A 112 -3.71 -16.01 -14.88
CA HIS A 112 -4.27 -17.27 -14.38
C HIS A 112 -3.25 -18.08 -13.55
N MET A 113 -1.98 -18.11 -13.95
CA MET A 113 -0.94 -18.76 -13.13
C MET A 113 -0.72 -18.05 -11.80
N ASN A 114 -0.86 -16.72 -11.76
CA ASN A 114 -0.79 -15.97 -10.50
C ASN A 114 -1.98 -16.31 -9.58
N GLU A 115 -3.18 -16.46 -10.13
CA GLU A 115 -4.38 -16.89 -9.38
C GLU A 115 -4.18 -18.27 -8.76
N LEU A 116 -3.69 -19.25 -9.52
CA LEU A 116 -3.41 -20.60 -8.99
C LEU A 116 -2.38 -20.58 -7.85
N LEU A 117 -1.34 -19.74 -7.96
CA LEU A 117 -0.38 -19.55 -6.86
C LEU A 117 -1.06 -18.99 -5.61
N ILE A 118 -1.92 -17.99 -5.77
CA ILE A 118 -2.66 -17.39 -4.66
C ILE A 118 -3.56 -18.44 -3.99
N GLU A 119 -4.32 -19.21 -4.78
CA GLU A 119 -5.17 -20.29 -4.27
C GLU A 119 -4.36 -21.36 -3.51
N ASP A 120 -3.20 -21.76 -4.03
CA ASP A 120 -2.31 -22.71 -3.36
C ASP A 120 -1.77 -22.17 -2.04
N ILE A 121 -1.40 -20.88 -2.01
CA ILE A 121 -0.95 -20.20 -0.80
C ILE A 121 -2.09 -20.11 0.22
N GLU A 122 -3.28 -19.70 -0.19
CA GLU A 122 -4.47 -19.61 0.66
C GLU A 122 -4.83 -20.97 1.26
N SER A 123 -4.73 -22.04 0.47
CA SER A 123 -5.03 -23.40 0.93
C SER A 123 -4.05 -23.90 2.02
N LYS A 124 -2.79 -23.44 1.98
CA LYS A 124 -1.73 -23.85 2.90
C LYS A 124 -1.56 -22.89 4.08
N PHE A 125 -1.95 -21.64 3.93
CA PHE A 125 -1.83 -20.63 4.95
C PHE A 125 -2.66 -20.99 6.18
N ASN A 126 -2.01 -21.18 7.31
CA ASN A 126 -2.69 -21.48 8.57
C ASN A 126 -1.98 -20.87 9.80
N GLN A 127 -2.71 -20.83 10.91
CA GLN A 127 -2.24 -20.28 12.18
C GLN A 127 -1.11 -21.12 12.81
N ALA A 128 -1.12 -22.44 12.66
CA ALA A 128 -0.12 -23.31 13.29
C ALA A 128 1.27 -23.07 12.68
N ASP A 129 1.34 -22.99 11.35
CA ASP A 129 2.57 -22.69 10.62
C ASP A 129 3.06 -21.26 10.87
N PHE A 130 2.16 -20.30 11.10
CA PHE A 130 2.55 -18.96 11.54
C PHE A 130 3.20 -18.95 12.93
N ILE A 131 2.61 -19.66 13.90
CA ILE A 131 3.19 -19.78 15.24
C ILE A 131 4.57 -20.46 15.14
N TYR A 132 4.67 -21.52 14.33
CA TYR A 132 5.95 -22.18 14.04
C TYR A 132 6.96 -21.22 13.40
N PHE A 133 6.53 -20.38 12.46
CA PHE A 133 7.39 -19.38 11.85
C PHE A 133 7.93 -18.39 12.89
N ILE A 134 7.07 -17.87 13.77
CA ILE A 134 7.48 -16.97 14.87
C ILE A 134 8.52 -17.65 15.76
N ASP A 135 8.27 -18.89 16.19
CA ASP A 135 9.15 -19.62 17.10
C ASP A 135 10.56 -19.81 16.56
N ASN A 136 10.68 -20.01 15.25
CA ASN A 136 11.97 -20.28 14.62
C ASN A 136 12.67 -19.04 14.05
N ASN A 137 11.93 -18.00 13.65
CA ASN A 137 12.47 -16.90 12.86
C ASN A 137 12.39 -15.52 13.51
N LEU A 138 11.62 -15.32 14.60
CA LEU A 138 11.36 -13.96 15.11
C LEU A 138 12.64 -13.19 15.47
N LEU A 139 13.62 -13.85 16.11
CA LEU A 139 14.89 -13.22 16.48
C LEU A 139 15.70 -12.75 15.26
N SER A 140 15.53 -13.40 14.12
CA SER A 140 16.24 -13.05 12.88
C SER A 140 15.62 -11.87 12.13
N ILE A 141 14.36 -11.53 12.43
CA ILE A 141 13.60 -10.49 11.74
C ILE A 141 13.38 -9.23 12.59
N VAL A 142 13.89 -9.18 13.83
CA VAL A 142 13.69 -8.03 14.75
C VAL A 142 14.16 -6.72 14.16
N ASP A 143 15.37 -6.69 13.60
CA ASP A 143 15.92 -5.48 12.99
C ASP A 143 15.06 -5.02 11.81
N LYS A 144 14.59 -5.98 11.00
CA LYS A 144 13.69 -5.69 9.88
C LYS A 144 12.32 -5.19 10.33
N ILE A 145 11.79 -5.66 11.46
CA ILE A 145 10.56 -5.12 12.05
C ILE A 145 10.76 -3.64 12.38
N ASN A 146 11.86 -3.31 13.07
CA ASN A 146 12.17 -1.92 13.42
C ASN A 146 12.32 -1.04 12.16
N ASP A 147 13.02 -1.54 11.13
CA ASP A 147 13.17 -0.84 9.86
C ASP A 147 11.84 -0.65 9.13
N TYR A 148 11.00 -1.68 9.08
CA TYR A 148 9.67 -1.61 8.47
C TYR A 148 8.82 -0.55 9.15
N ILE A 149 8.73 -0.59 10.49
CA ILE A 149 7.96 0.37 11.29
C ILE A 149 8.47 1.79 11.07
N LYS A 150 9.79 1.99 11.06
CA LYS A 150 10.38 3.30 10.77
C LYS A 150 10.02 3.78 9.36
N SER A 151 10.17 2.92 8.35
CA SER A 151 9.85 3.26 6.96
C SER A 151 8.38 3.59 6.74
N ARG A 152 7.48 2.91 7.45
CA ARG A 152 6.03 3.14 7.39
C ARG A 152 5.67 4.47 8.04
N ARG A 153 6.23 4.76 9.21
CA ARG A 153 6.11 6.08 9.86
C ARG A 153 6.67 7.21 9.02
N ASP A 154 7.80 7.00 8.37
CA ASP A 154 8.40 8.00 7.48
C ASP A 154 7.51 8.26 6.25
N LYS A 155 6.74 7.28 5.77
CA LYS A 155 5.74 7.45 4.71
C LYS A 155 4.46 8.13 5.19
N GLU A 156 4.03 7.84 6.42
CA GLU A 156 2.86 8.48 7.05
C GLU A 156 3.18 9.90 7.54
N LYS A 157 4.46 10.24 7.66
CA LYS A 157 4.93 11.57 8.03
C LYS A 157 4.64 12.58 6.94
N ILE A 158 3.67 13.45 7.19
CA ILE A 158 3.36 14.57 6.30
C ILE A 158 4.26 15.75 6.68
N VAL A 159 5.10 16.19 5.75
CA VAL A 159 5.96 17.37 5.92
C VAL A 159 5.56 18.44 4.92
N ILE A 160 5.00 19.55 5.43
CA ILE A 160 4.71 20.75 4.64
C ILE A 160 5.87 21.72 4.86
N LYS A 161 6.74 21.82 3.86
CA LYS A 161 7.88 22.76 3.87
C LYS A 161 7.44 24.11 3.33
N PHE A 162 7.79 25.19 4.01
CA PHE A 162 7.54 26.57 3.58
C PHE A 162 8.63 27.49 4.14
N GLU A 163 8.99 28.53 3.38
CA GLU A 163 9.93 29.58 3.82
C GLU A 163 9.18 30.74 4.48
N ASP A 164 8.04 31.13 3.93
CA ASP A 164 7.12 32.12 4.50
C ASP A 164 5.78 31.46 4.90
N LYS A 165 5.25 31.88 6.05
CA LYS A 165 3.92 31.47 6.52
C LYS A 165 2.80 31.90 5.58
N ASN A 166 3.03 32.95 4.79
CA ASN A 166 2.06 33.45 3.83
C ASN A 166 1.85 32.51 2.63
N GLU A 167 2.80 31.61 2.35
CA GLU A 167 2.75 30.70 1.19
C GLU A 167 2.12 29.34 1.51
N ILE A 168 1.78 29.10 2.78
CA ILE A 168 1.29 27.79 3.24
C ILE A 168 0.03 27.37 2.50
N LEU A 169 -0.88 28.31 2.23
CA LEU A 169 -2.12 27.99 1.52
C LEU A 169 -1.85 27.45 0.11
N ASP A 170 -0.98 28.13 -0.65
CA ASP A 170 -0.65 27.73 -2.01
C ASP A 170 0.12 26.41 -2.03
N ILE A 171 1.03 26.21 -1.07
CA ILE A 171 1.79 24.96 -0.91
C ILE A 171 0.84 23.80 -0.59
N VAL A 172 -0.08 23.98 0.36
CA VAL A 172 -1.05 22.93 0.73
C VAL A 172 -1.99 22.61 -0.42
N LYS A 173 -2.50 23.61 -1.14
CA LYS A 173 -3.29 23.41 -2.36
C LYS A 173 -2.52 22.59 -3.40
N SER A 174 -1.25 22.94 -3.65
CA SER A 174 -0.41 22.21 -4.61
C SER A 174 -0.15 20.76 -4.20
N LEU A 175 -0.01 20.50 -2.90
CA LEU A 175 0.19 19.16 -2.34
C LEU A 175 -1.07 18.29 -2.41
N ILE A 176 -2.26 18.88 -2.36
CA ILE A 176 -3.52 18.15 -2.58
C ILE A 176 -3.66 17.81 -4.06
N LEU A 177 -3.43 18.79 -4.96
CA LEU A 177 -3.57 18.60 -6.40
C LEU A 177 -2.57 17.58 -6.97
N ASN A 178 -1.39 17.46 -6.37
CA ASN A 178 -0.39 16.48 -6.78
C ASN A 178 -0.53 15.12 -6.09
N GLY A 179 -1.55 14.93 -5.23
CA GLY A 179 -1.82 13.68 -4.51
C GLY A 179 -0.87 13.37 -3.36
N SER A 180 -0.02 14.31 -2.93
CA SER A 180 0.86 14.13 -1.77
C SER A 180 0.12 14.32 -0.44
N LEU A 181 -0.99 15.06 -0.46
CA LEU A 181 -1.96 15.17 0.62
C LEU A 181 -3.27 14.51 0.19
N ASP A 182 -3.86 13.75 1.11
CA ASP A 182 -5.14 13.09 0.90
C ASP A 182 -6.29 14.10 0.71
N LEU A 183 -7.34 13.69 -0.01
CA LEU A 183 -8.48 14.55 -0.35
C LEU A 183 -9.27 15.00 0.88
N SER A 184 -9.17 14.27 2.01
CA SER A 184 -9.67 14.72 3.32
C SER A 184 -9.10 16.06 3.79
N TYR A 185 -7.94 16.48 3.27
CA TYR A 185 -7.39 17.82 3.50
C TYR A 185 -8.08 18.88 2.64
N ALA A 186 -8.58 18.52 1.45
CA ALA A 186 -9.39 19.41 0.61
C ALA A 186 -10.74 19.68 1.28
N GLU A 187 -11.41 18.64 1.77
CA GLU A 187 -12.64 18.77 2.58
C GLU A 187 -12.41 19.66 3.81
N PHE A 188 -11.25 19.53 4.43
CA PHE A 188 -10.89 20.37 5.57
C PHE A 188 -10.66 21.83 5.18
N LEU A 189 -10.16 22.13 3.99
CA LEU A 189 -9.85 23.51 3.54
C LEU A 189 -11.07 24.25 3.01
N ILE A 190 -12.08 23.53 2.55
CA ILE A 190 -13.21 24.07 1.81
C ILE A 190 -14.40 24.31 2.74
N ASP A 191 -15.10 25.41 2.47
CA ASP A 191 -16.40 25.70 3.03
C ASP A 191 -17.47 24.92 2.26
N MET A 192 -17.76 23.71 2.75
CA MET A 192 -18.72 22.80 2.10
C MET A 192 -20.14 23.38 2.04
N ASP A 193 -20.52 24.26 2.98
CA ASP A 193 -21.82 24.91 2.96
C ASP A 193 -21.89 25.96 1.83
N LYS A 194 -20.81 26.72 1.59
CA LYS A 194 -20.76 27.62 0.42
C LYS A 194 -20.73 26.87 -0.91
N LEU A 195 -20.02 25.74 -0.97
CA LEU A 195 -19.99 24.89 -2.15
C LEU A 195 -21.40 24.35 -2.45
N ARG A 196 -22.11 23.87 -1.43
CA ARG A 196 -23.52 23.46 -1.48
C ARG A 196 -24.41 24.59 -1.99
N ASP A 197 -24.29 25.78 -1.42
CA ASP A 197 -25.10 26.94 -1.81
C ASP A 197 -24.89 27.34 -3.28
N GLU A 198 -23.65 27.23 -3.79
CA GLU A 198 -23.39 27.44 -5.21
C GLU A 198 -24.02 26.33 -6.06
N MET A 199 -23.85 25.07 -5.67
CA MET A 199 -24.45 23.94 -6.39
C MET A 199 -25.98 24.03 -6.44
N ILE A 200 -26.63 24.51 -5.38
CA ILE A 200 -28.08 24.73 -5.36
C ILE A 200 -28.50 25.82 -6.36
N LYS A 201 -27.67 26.85 -6.58
CA LYS A 201 -27.98 27.93 -7.55
C LYS A 201 -27.94 27.48 -8.99
N PHE A 202 -27.13 26.48 -9.30
CA PHE A 202 -26.91 25.99 -10.67
C PHE A 202 -27.51 24.61 -10.94
N SER A 203 -28.02 23.90 -9.92
CA SER A 203 -28.57 22.56 -10.09
C SER A 203 -30.02 22.59 -10.57
N THR A 204 -30.26 21.98 -11.73
CA THR A 204 -31.54 21.29 -11.99
C THR A 204 -31.66 20.09 -11.04
N PRO A 205 -32.89 19.67 -10.67
CA PRO A 205 -33.16 18.75 -9.57
C PRO A 205 -32.71 17.32 -9.90
N PHE A 206 -31.40 17.06 -9.82
CA PHE A 206 -30.84 15.72 -9.89
C PHE A 206 -30.20 15.40 -8.54
N HIS A 207 -30.88 14.56 -7.77
CA HIS A 207 -30.51 14.10 -6.43
C HIS A 207 -29.23 13.23 -6.35
N MET A 208 -28.45 13.13 -7.43
CA MET A 208 -27.31 12.20 -7.53
C MET A 208 -25.94 12.87 -7.51
N TYR A 209 -25.83 14.20 -7.66
CA TYR A 209 -24.55 14.90 -7.66
C TYR A 209 -24.45 15.83 -6.44
N ASN A 210 -23.52 15.54 -5.54
CA ASN A 210 -23.36 16.23 -4.26
C ASN A 210 -22.03 17.00 -4.18
N GLU A 211 -21.81 17.71 -3.07
CA GLU A 211 -20.63 18.57 -2.90
C GLU A 211 -19.31 17.81 -2.87
N PHE A 212 -19.32 16.55 -2.45
CA PHE A 212 -18.14 15.68 -2.45
C PHE A 212 -17.81 15.22 -3.86
N ASP A 213 -18.81 14.86 -4.66
CA ASP A 213 -18.61 14.51 -6.08
C ASP A 213 -17.97 15.69 -6.84
N LYS A 214 -18.46 16.92 -6.58
CA LYS A 214 -17.88 18.14 -7.17
C LYS A 214 -16.47 18.43 -6.68
N LEU A 215 -16.16 18.12 -5.42
CA LEU A 215 -14.84 18.28 -4.86
C LEU A 215 -13.84 17.30 -5.49
N GLU A 216 -14.25 16.07 -5.73
CA GLU A 216 -13.42 15.04 -6.39
C GLU A 216 -13.21 15.35 -7.88
N ASP A 217 -14.27 15.75 -8.60
CA ASP A 217 -14.19 16.03 -10.03
C ASP A 217 -13.44 17.33 -10.36
N ASP A 218 -13.63 18.39 -9.54
CA ASP A 218 -13.17 19.75 -9.80
C ASP A 218 -12.42 20.36 -8.59
N THR A 219 -11.48 19.60 -8.03
CA THR A 219 -10.76 19.97 -6.80
C THR A 219 -10.08 21.34 -6.89
N LEU A 220 -9.47 21.68 -8.03
CA LEU A 220 -8.82 22.98 -8.25
C LEU A 220 -9.80 24.15 -8.13
N TYR A 221 -10.93 24.06 -8.84
CA TYR A 221 -11.97 25.09 -8.78
C TYR A 221 -12.50 25.25 -7.35
N CYS A 222 -12.69 24.13 -6.65
CA CYS A 222 -13.22 24.16 -5.30
C CYS A 222 -12.22 24.80 -4.30
N LEU A 223 -10.93 24.48 -4.41
CA LEU A 223 -9.87 25.06 -3.59
C LEU A 223 -9.68 26.56 -3.82
N ASP A 224 -9.94 27.07 -5.02
CA ASP A 224 -9.75 28.49 -5.34
C ASP A 224 -10.94 29.37 -4.94
N ASN A 225 -12.16 28.85 -5.04
CA ASN A 225 -13.37 29.67 -4.81
C ASN A 225 -13.97 29.52 -3.41
N PHE A 226 -13.75 28.40 -2.72
CA PHE A 226 -14.42 28.10 -1.45
C PHE A 226 -13.49 27.85 -0.27
N CYS A 227 -12.22 28.23 -0.38
CA CYS A 227 -11.31 28.07 0.76
C CYS A 227 -11.75 28.93 1.95
N LYS A 228 -11.85 28.33 3.14
CA LYS A 228 -12.29 29.03 4.36
C LYS A 228 -11.15 29.69 5.14
N TYR A 229 -9.89 29.35 4.84
CA TYR A 229 -8.72 29.80 5.61
C TYR A 229 -7.82 30.71 4.78
N ASN A 230 -7.30 31.77 5.41
CA ASN A 230 -6.11 32.46 4.92
C ASN A 230 -4.84 31.70 5.37
N SER A 231 -3.68 31.98 4.79
CA SER A 231 -2.44 31.24 5.09
C SER A 231 -2.06 31.22 6.58
N LEU A 232 -2.33 32.31 7.32
CA LEU A 232 -2.10 32.39 8.77
C LEU A 232 -3.11 31.57 9.56
N ASP A 233 -4.40 31.68 9.21
CA ASP A 233 -5.48 30.93 9.86
C ASP A 233 -5.32 29.42 9.61
N LEU A 234 -4.85 29.05 8.40
CA LEU A 234 -4.56 27.68 8.03
C LEU A 234 -3.39 27.12 8.83
N PHE A 235 -2.34 27.92 9.06
CA PHE A 235 -1.22 27.50 9.90
C PHE A 235 -1.68 27.13 11.31
N ASP A 236 -2.50 27.98 11.93
CA ASP A 236 -3.03 27.73 13.27
C ASP A 236 -4.02 26.55 13.29
N ALA A 237 -4.86 26.42 12.26
CA ALA A 237 -5.79 25.31 12.13
C ALA A 237 -5.07 23.96 11.90
N LEU A 238 -3.99 23.94 11.14
CA LEU A 238 -3.16 22.73 10.94
C LEU A 238 -2.53 22.27 12.27
N ILE A 239 -2.06 23.20 13.10
CA ILE A 239 -1.48 22.88 14.41
C ILE A 239 -2.56 22.39 15.38
N ASN A 240 -3.64 23.17 15.52
CA ASN A 240 -4.63 22.97 16.57
C ASN A 240 -5.65 21.86 16.25
N GLU A 241 -6.08 21.75 14.99
CA GLU A 241 -7.16 20.82 14.59
C GLU A 241 -6.63 19.55 13.91
N LYS A 242 -5.49 19.64 13.20
CA LYS A 242 -4.92 18.50 12.46
C LYS A 242 -3.65 17.92 13.10
N GLY A 243 -3.20 18.47 14.23
CA GLY A 243 -2.13 17.92 15.06
C GLY A 243 -0.72 18.10 14.51
N PHE A 244 -0.50 19.06 13.61
CA PHE A 244 0.84 19.35 13.10
C PHE A 244 1.71 20.02 14.16
N LYS A 245 3.01 19.68 14.16
CA LYS A 245 4.05 20.35 14.95
C LYS A 245 4.90 21.21 14.04
N PHE A 246 5.09 22.48 14.39
CA PHE A 246 6.01 23.36 13.67
C PHE A 246 7.45 23.13 14.14
N ILE A 247 8.33 22.76 13.22
CA ILE A 247 9.77 22.59 13.47
C ILE A 247 10.52 23.65 12.65
N ASN A 248 11.22 24.55 13.35
CA ASN A 248 11.94 25.65 12.72
C ASN A 248 13.01 25.12 11.74
N GLY A 249 13.00 25.59 10.50
CA GLY A 249 13.89 25.12 9.42
C GLY A 249 13.45 23.83 8.71
N VAL A 250 12.36 23.19 9.12
CA VAL A 250 11.81 21.98 8.48
C VAL A 250 10.39 22.23 7.96
N GLY A 251 9.56 22.99 8.68
CA GLY A 251 8.17 23.28 8.33
C GLY A 251 7.16 22.64 9.30
N LEU A 252 5.93 22.40 8.83
CA LEU A 252 4.89 21.71 9.60
C LEU A 252 5.00 20.20 9.39
N VAL A 253 5.06 19.46 10.49
CA VAL A 253 5.24 18.01 10.50
C VAL A 253 4.11 17.35 11.26
N LYS A 254 3.48 16.35 10.65
CA LYS A 254 2.56 15.44 11.33
C LYS A 254 3.18 14.05 11.38
N GLU A 255 3.20 13.47 12.57
CA GLU A 255 3.70 12.11 12.87
C GLU A 255 2.55 11.14 13.07
#